data_AF-A0A267MQE2-F1
#
_entry.id   AF-A0A267MQE2-F1
#
_cell.length_a   1.000
_cell.length_b   1.000
_cell.length_c   1.000
_cell.angle_alpha   90.00
_cell.angle_beta   90.00
_cell.angle_gamma   90.00
#
_symmetry.space_group_name_H-M   'P 1'
#
loop_
_entity.id
_entity.type
_entity.pdbx_description
1 polymer ?
#
loop_
_entity_poly.entity_id
_entity_poly.type
_entity_poly.pdbx_seq_one_letter_code
_entity_poly.pdbx_strand_id
1 'polypeptide(L)'
;MSLIDILGTETDEVLDEVELKIQVKKLYEKMKCVLKARERTVIQLRYGLANGGSKTQREIAKLLGISRSYVSRIEKRAIKKLGKAFNSSCKKQSKEK
;
A
#
# COMPACT_ATOMS: atom_id res chain seq x y z
N MET A 1 -41.49 -12.51 -22.72
CA MET A 1 -41.12 -11.96 -21.40
C MET A 1 -40.14 -12.96 -20.80
N SER A 2 -38.90 -12.51 -20.57
CA SER A 2 -37.71 -13.38 -20.38
C SER A 2 -37.79 -14.20 -19.11
N LEU A 3 -37.45 -15.49 -19.24
CA LEU A 3 -37.34 -16.49 -18.18
C LEU A 3 -35.88 -16.60 -17.66
N ILE A 4 -34.98 -15.68 -18.04
CA ILE A 4 -33.53 -15.78 -17.80
C ILE A 4 -32.93 -14.66 -16.90
N ASP A 5 -33.56 -13.49 -16.73
CA ASP A 5 -32.82 -12.31 -16.22
C ASP A 5 -32.94 -12.01 -14.72
N ILE A 6 -33.72 -12.79 -13.95
CA ILE A 6 -33.80 -12.68 -12.48
C ILE A 6 -33.06 -13.86 -11.83
N LEU A 7 -32.04 -14.38 -12.51
CA LEU A 7 -31.12 -15.36 -11.95
C LEU A 7 -30.11 -14.64 -11.06
N GLY A 8 -30.32 -14.75 -9.75
CA GLY A 8 -29.22 -14.93 -8.79
C GLY A 8 -28.31 -13.73 -8.54
N THR A 9 -28.88 -12.57 -8.22
CA THR A 9 -28.14 -11.50 -7.53
C THR A 9 -27.88 -11.90 -6.08
N GLU A 10 -26.92 -12.80 -5.87
CA GLU A 10 -26.37 -13.10 -4.54
C GLU A 10 -24.92 -13.64 -4.57
N THR A 11 -24.28 -13.66 -5.75
CA THR A 11 -22.88 -14.14 -5.88
C THR A 11 -21.85 -13.04 -6.19
N ASP A 12 -22.27 -11.81 -6.47
CA ASP A 12 -21.36 -10.71 -6.85
C ASP A 12 -20.63 -10.09 -5.64
N GLU A 13 -21.25 -10.03 -4.46
CA GLU A 13 -20.63 -9.43 -3.27
C GLU A 13 -19.48 -10.27 -2.67
N VAL A 14 -19.49 -11.60 -2.85
CA VAL A 14 -18.46 -12.50 -2.29
C VAL A 14 -17.17 -12.49 -3.12
N LEU A 15 -17.26 -12.16 -4.41
CA LEU A 15 -16.10 -12.08 -5.31
C LEU A 15 -15.20 -10.88 -5.00
N ASP A 16 -15.80 -9.75 -4.61
CA ASP A 16 -15.08 -8.50 -4.40
C ASP A 16 -14.18 -8.54 -3.15
N GLU A 17 -14.60 -9.22 -2.08
CA GLU A 17 -13.79 -9.33 -0.86
C GLU A 17 -12.50 -10.16 -1.09
N VAL A 18 -12.59 -11.22 -1.89
CA VAL A 18 -11.45 -12.07 -2.23
C VAL A 18 -10.47 -11.33 -3.15
N GLU A 19 -10.98 -10.64 -4.17
CA GLU A 19 -10.16 -9.82 -5.06
C GLU A 19 -9.45 -8.70 -4.29
N LEU A 20 -10.17 -8.01 -3.41
CA LEU A 20 -9.61 -6.94 -2.57
C LEU A 20 -8.51 -7.47 -1.66
N LYS A 21 -8.70 -8.64 -1.02
CA LYS A 21 -7.65 -9.31 -0.22
C LYS A 21 -6.41 -9.63 -1.05
N ILE A 22 -6.57 -10.07 -2.30
CA ILE A 22 -5.46 -10.35 -3.22
C ILE A 22 -4.72 -9.06 -3.59
N GLN A 23 -5.43 -7.97 -3.91
CA GLN A 23 -4.82 -6.68 -4.24
C GLN A 23 -4.05 -6.08 -3.05
N VAL A 24 -4.62 -6.15 -1.85
CA VAL A 24 -3.97 -5.71 -0.62
C VAL A 24 -2.70 -6.50 -0.35
N LYS A 25 -2.74 -7.83 -0.52
CA LYS A 25 -1.54 -8.68 -0.38
C LYS A 25 -0.45 -8.30 -1.38
N LYS A 26 -0.80 -8.09 -2.65
CA LYS A 26 0.13 -7.63 -3.70
C LYS A 26 0.77 -6.29 -3.33
N LEU A 27 0.00 -5.33 -2.82
CA LEU A 27 0.53 -4.04 -2.34
C LEU A 27 1.57 -4.23 -1.24
N TYR A 28 1.26 -5.02 -0.21
CA TYR A 28 2.21 -5.28 0.89
C TYR A 28 3.48 -5.98 0.40
N GLU A 29 3.37 -6.93 -0.53
CA GLU A 29 4.53 -7.59 -1.12
C GLU A 29 5.41 -6.62 -1.92
N LYS A 30 4.81 -5.73 -2.72
CA LYS A 30 5.54 -4.69 -3.46
C LYS A 30 6.20 -3.68 -2.54
N MET A 31 5.52 -3.26 -1.48
CA MET A 31 6.10 -2.42 -0.43
C MET A 31 7.29 -3.11 0.24
N LYS A 32 7.23 -4.43 0.44
CA LYS A 32 8.35 -5.20 0.97
C LYS A 32 9.53 -5.29 -0.02
N CYS A 33 9.23 -5.49 -1.30
CA CYS A 33 10.21 -5.64 -2.39
C CYS A 33 10.99 -4.34 -2.69
N VAL A 34 10.33 -3.17 -2.64
CA VAL A 34 10.86 -1.93 -3.23
C VAL A 34 11.18 -0.83 -2.21
N LEU A 35 10.48 -0.81 -1.08
CA LEU A 35 10.70 0.22 -0.06
C LEU A 35 11.72 -0.24 0.98
N LYS A 36 12.65 0.67 1.31
CA LYS A 36 13.53 0.53 2.48
C LYS A 36 12.70 0.57 3.76
N ALA A 37 13.23 0.02 4.86
CA ALA A 37 12.54 -0.02 6.16
C ALA A 37 11.95 1.34 6.56
N ARG A 38 12.74 2.42 6.49
CA ARG A 38 12.28 3.78 6.85
C ARG A 38 11.24 4.37 5.88
N GLU A 39 11.32 4.03 4.60
CA GLU A 39 10.29 4.41 3.62
C GLU A 39 8.97 3.68 3.91
N ARG A 40 9.06 2.39 4.22
CA ARG A 40 7.92 1.55 4.58
C ARG A 40 7.23 2.07 5.85
N THR A 41 7.98 2.40 6.89
CA THR A 41 7.42 2.97 8.13
C THR A 41 6.69 4.28 7.87
N VAL A 42 7.28 5.20 7.08
CA VAL A 42 6.62 6.48 6.75
C VAL A 42 5.32 6.24 5.98
N ILE A 43 5.31 5.35 4.99
CA ILE A 43 4.09 5.02 4.23
C ILE A 43 3.04 4.33 5.11
N GLN A 44 3.44 3.38 5.96
CA GLN A 44 2.53 2.70 6.87
C GLN A 44 1.84 3.67 7.83
N LEU A 45 2.61 4.59 8.44
CA LEU A 45 2.05 5.62 9.32
C LEU A 45 1.20 6.64 8.54
N ARG A 46 1.61 7.02 7.33
CA ARG A 46 0.92 8.06 6.54
C ARG A 46 -0.44 7.61 6.05
N TYR A 47 -0.55 6.35 5.63
CA TYR A 47 -1.76 5.80 5.02
C TYR A 47 -2.52 4.83 5.94
N GLY A 48 -2.13 4.72 7.21
CA GLY A 48 -2.83 3.87 8.18
C GLY A 48 -2.74 2.38 7.87
N LEU A 49 -1.66 1.94 7.21
CA LEU A 49 -1.42 0.51 6.91
C LEU A 49 -0.82 -0.24 8.12
N ALA A 50 -0.83 0.40 9.29
CA ALA A 50 -0.44 -0.16 10.57
C ALA A 50 -1.53 0.19 11.59
N ASN A 51 -1.56 -0.52 12.73
CA ASN A 51 -2.61 -0.53 13.75
C ASN A 51 -2.83 0.80 14.52
N GLY A 52 -2.53 1.97 13.93
CA GLY A 52 -2.57 3.28 14.60
C GLY A 52 -3.14 4.42 13.76
N GLY A 53 -3.89 4.10 12.70
CA GLY A 53 -4.54 5.06 11.80
C GLY A 53 -3.55 5.86 10.94
N SER A 54 -4.08 6.70 10.06
CA SER A 54 -3.27 7.61 9.25
C SER A 54 -2.76 8.78 10.09
N LYS A 55 -1.52 9.22 9.82
CA LYS A 55 -0.87 10.34 10.50
C LYS A 55 -0.42 11.41 9.53
N THR A 56 -0.41 12.66 9.98
CA THR A 56 0.15 13.80 9.22
C THR A 56 1.67 13.69 9.12
N GLN A 57 2.26 14.31 8.09
CA GLN A 57 3.73 14.41 7.98
C GLN A 57 4.36 15.08 9.21
N ARG A 58 3.64 16.00 9.87
CA ARG A 58 4.10 16.67 11.11
C ARG A 58 4.12 15.71 12.29
N GLU A 59 3.10 14.88 12.45
CA GLU A 59 3.07 13.86 13.52
C GLU A 59 4.12 12.78 13.30
N ILE A 60 4.27 12.33 12.05
CA ILE A 60 5.32 11.36 11.67
C ILE A 60 6.71 11.96 11.92
N ALA A 61 6.91 13.23 11.62
CA ALA A 61 8.16 13.96 11.88
C ALA A 61 8.50 13.96 13.37
N LYS A 62 7.51 14.29 14.24
CA LYS A 62 7.66 14.24 15.70
C LYS A 62 8.00 12.83 16.17
N LEU A 63 7.27 11.82 15.68
CA LEU A 63 7.45 10.42 16.10
C LEU A 63 8.80 9.84 15.69
N LEU A 64 9.33 10.24 14.53
CA LEU A 64 10.61 9.75 13.99
C LEU A 64 11.81 10.65 14.32
N GLY A 65 11.60 11.73 15.08
CA GLY A 65 12.66 12.68 15.45
C GLY A 65 13.34 13.37 14.26
N ILE A 66 12.59 13.66 13.19
CA ILE A 66 13.12 14.28 11.96
C ILE A 66 12.26 15.44 11.49
N SER A 67 12.77 16.26 10.56
CA SER A 67 11.99 17.38 10.03
C SER A 67 10.82 16.92 9.14
N ARG A 68 9.71 17.67 9.17
CA ARG A 68 8.57 17.47 8.27
C ARG A 68 8.99 17.44 6.80
N SER A 69 9.90 18.31 6.40
CA SER A 69 10.42 18.35 5.03
C SER A 69 11.18 17.06 4.69
N TYR A 70 11.89 16.46 5.64
CA TYR A 70 12.52 15.16 5.41
C TYR A 70 11.50 14.03 5.25
N VAL A 71 10.46 13.98 6.08
CA VAL A 71 9.32 13.06 5.91
C VAL A 71 8.71 13.20 4.52
N SER A 72 8.44 14.44 4.07
CA SER A 72 7.88 14.69 2.74
C SER A 72 8.77 14.16 1.62
N ARG A 73 10.10 14.31 1.73
CA ARG A 73 11.05 13.74 0.75
C ARG A 73 11.01 12.21 0.75
N ILE A 74 10.91 11.57 1.92
CA ILE A 74 10.80 10.11 2.04
C ILE A 74 9.50 9.63 1.37
N GLU A 75 8.37 10.26 1.69
CA GLU A 75 7.05 9.93 1.14
C GLU A 75 7.03 10.02 -0.39
N LYS A 76 7.43 11.17 -0.95
CA LYS A 76 7.49 11.36 -2.41
C LYS A 76 8.34 10.30 -3.11
N ARG A 77 9.49 9.95 -2.51
CA ARG A 77 10.39 8.93 -3.07
C ARG A 77 9.78 7.53 -3.01
N ALA A 78 9.13 7.19 -1.90
CA ALA A 78 8.47 5.91 -1.70
C ALA A 78 7.29 5.72 -2.68
N ILE A 79 6.44 6.75 -2.84
CA ILE A 79 5.32 6.73 -3.81
C ILE A 79 5.85 6.54 -5.24
N LYS A 80 6.88 7.30 -5.64
CA LYS A 80 7.49 7.17 -6.97
C LYS A 80 8.04 5.76 -7.23
N LYS A 81 8.65 5.15 -6.21
CA LYS A 81 9.14 3.77 -6.27
C LYS A 81 8.01 2.75 -6.42
N LEU A 82 6.96 2.89 -5.62
CA LEU A 82 5.78 2.04 -5.69
C LEU A 82 5.11 2.16 -7.05
N GLY A 83 4.86 3.37 -7.56
CA GLY A 83 4.25 3.57 -8.88
C GLY A 83 5.04 2.87 -10.00
N LYS A 84 6.37 2.96 -9.97
CA LYS A 84 7.22 2.20 -10.91
C LYS A 84 7.08 0.68 -10.73
N ALA A 85 6.99 0.20 -9.50
CA ALA A 85 6.87 -1.23 -9.20
C ALA A 85 5.49 -1.83 -9.48
N PHE A 86 4.46 -1.00 -9.59
CA PHE A 86 3.15 -1.39 -10.08
C PHE A 86 3.12 -1.43 -11.60
N ASN A 87 3.76 -0.45 -12.26
CA ASN A 87 3.90 -0.42 -13.73
C ASN A 87 4.96 -1.38 -14.28
N SER A 88 5.82 -1.94 -13.43
CA SER A 88 6.89 -2.87 -13.82
C SER A 88 6.86 -4.11 -12.92
N SER A 89 6.88 -5.32 -13.50
CA SER A 89 6.99 -6.59 -12.77
C SER A 89 8.21 -6.55 -11.81
N CYS A 90 8.01 -6.76 -10.49
CA CYS A 90 9.06 -6.47 -9.48
C CYS A 90 10.21 -7.48 -9.61
N LYS A 91 11.42 -7.01 -9.93
CA LYS A 91 12.65 -7.78 -9.71
C LYS A 91 13.03 -7.69 -8.22
N LYS A 92 13.14 -8.84 -7.54
CA LYS A 92 13.61 -8.93 -6.15
C LYS A 92 15.01 -8.30 -6.06
N GLN A 93 15.18 -7.28 -5.23
CA GLN A 93 16.51 -6.84 -4.81
C GLN A 93 16.83 -7.50 -3.49
N SER A 94 17.53 -8.63 -3.56
CA SER A 94 18.27 -9.19 -2.43
C SER A 94 19.28 -8.14 -1.95
N LYS A 95 19.13 -7.66 -0.72
CA LYS A 95 20.23 -7.07 0.03
C LYS A 95 20.20 -7.65 1.43
N GLU A 96 20.81 -8.82 1.52
CA GLU A 96 21.44 -9.34 2.72
C GLU A 96 22.79 -8.64 2.85
N LYS A 97 23.02 -7.99 3.98
CA LYS A 97 24.31 -7.82 4.67
C LYS A 97 24.06 -7.16 6.01
#